data_AF-A0A955K141-F1
#
_entry.id   AF-A0A955K141-F1
#
_cell.length_a   1.000
_cell.length_b   1.000
_cell.length_c   1.000
_cell.angle_alpha   90.00
_cell.angle_beta   90.00
_cell.angle_gamma   90.00
#
_symmetry.space_group_name_H-M   'P 1'
#
loop_
_entity.id
_entity.type
_entity.pdbx_description
1 polymer ?
#
loop_
_entity_poly.entity_id
_entity_poly.type
_entity_poly.pdbx_seq_one_letter_code
_entity_poly.pdbx_strand_id
1 'polypeptide(L)'
;MLQKYKTKREEGFTIIEVLIVLAIAGLIILIVFLAVPALQRNSRNTQRRNDVSAILGAVQEFANNNGGKLPADGDATTGDMQTVYNNAKLGFYKEAANVTIGDSDPTITDEDVQLDTVAIIRGATCSSATAVDVTNGSERQYVVKFWVETSGSPQAQCQQS
;
A
#
# COMPACT_ATOMS: atom_id res chain seq x y z
N MET A 1 64.72 11.71 -50.92
CA MET A 1 63.61 10.76 -50.68
C MET A 1 62.58 11.49 -49.81
N LEU A 2 61.40 11.81 -50.35
CA LEU A 2 60.35 12.53 -49.61
C LEU A 2 59.34 11.51 -49.07
N GLN A 3 59.37 11.25 -47.76
CA GLN A 3 58.35 10.43 -47.09
C GLN A 3 57.05 11.23 -47.01
N LYS A 4 56.04 10.77 -47.76
CA LYS A 4 54.66 11.28 -47.66
C LYS A 4 54.08 10.87 -46.30
N TYR A 5 53.87 11.85 -45.42
CA TYR A 5 53.05 11.68 -44.23
C TYR A 5 51.59 11.49 -44.64
N LYS A 6 51.04 10.30 -44.38
CA LYS A 6 49.64 9.96 -44.61
C LYS A 6 48.84 10.35 -43.36
N THR A 7 48.26 11.55 -43.34
CA THR A 7 47.33 11.98 -42.29
C THR A 7 46.08 11.10 -42.35
N LYS A 8 45.84 10.29 -41.30
CA LYS A 8 44.57 9.59 -41.12
C LYS A 8 43.48 10.66 -40.95
N ARG A 9 42.40 10.56 -41.73
CA ARG A 9 41.19 11.34 -41.46
C ARG A 9 40.57 10.77 -40.19
N GLU A 10 40.45 11.59 -39.16
CA GLU A 10 39.61 11.24 -38.02
C GLU A 10 38.16 11.36 -38.46
N GLU A 11 37.46 10.23 -38.47
CA GLU A 11 36.03 10.18 -38.76
C GLU A 11 35.32 10.71 -37.52
N GLY A 12 34.97 12.01 -37.57
CA GLY A 12 34.22 12.67 -36.51
C GLY A 12 32.77 12.18 -36.46
N PHE A 13 32.23 12.11 -35.24
CA PHE A 13 30.83 11.79 -34.97
C PHE A 13 29.92 12.79 -35.70
N THR A 14 28.92 12.30 -36.43
CA THR A 14 28.06 13.18 -37.24
C THR A 14 26.99 13.84 -36.37
N ILE A 15 26.58 15.07 -36.72
CA ILE A 15 25.48 15.76 -36.01
C ILE A 15 24.19 14.94 -36.05
N ILE A 16 23.91 14.30 -37.19
CA ILE A 16 22.73 13.45 -37.36
C ILE A 16 22.74 12.25 -36.41
N GLU A 17 23.90 11.65 -36.15
CA GLU A 17 24.06 10.55 -35.21
C GLU A 17 23.74 10.97 -33.78
N VAL A 18 24.24 12.13 -33.35
CA VAL A 18 23.89 12.69 -32.02
C VAL A 18 22.39 12.98 -31.92
N LEU A 19 21.77 13.53 -32.97
CA LEU A 19 20.34 13.85 -32.95
C LEU A 19 19.46 12.61 -32.80
N ILE A 20 19.78 11.51 -33.48
CA ILE A 20 19.04 10.25 -33.35
C ILE A 20 19.18 9.69 -31.93
N VAL A 21 20.38 9.76 -31.35
CA VAL A 21 20.62 9.30 -29.97
C VAL A 21 19.81 10.12 -28.96
N LEU A 22 19.83 11.45 -29.07
CA LEU A 22 19.06 12.32 -28.18
C LEU A 22 17.55 12.14 -28.35
N ALA A 23 17.08 11.89 -29.58
CA ALA A 23 15.67 11.61 -29.84
C ALA A 23 15.19 10.32 -29.14
N ILE A 24 15.96 9.23 -29.26
CA ILE A 24 15.62 7.96 -28.60
C ILE A 24 15.76 8.09 -27.08
N ALA A 25 16.81 8.75 -26.60
CA ALA A 25 17.01 8.99 -25.16
C ALA A 25 15.86 9.81 -24.57
N GLY A 26 15.43 10.88 -25.24
CA GLY A 26 14.29 11.70 -24.81
C GLY A 26 12.99 10.92 -24.74
N LEU A 27 12.73 10.05 -25.72
CA LEU A 27 11.54 9.19 -25.72
C LEU A 27 11.54 8.19 -24.54
N ILE A 28 12.67 7.54 -24.27
CA ILE A 28 12.79 6.58 -23.17
C ILE A 28 12.57 7.29 -21.82
N ILE A 29 13.19 8.45 -21.62
CA ILE A 29 13.06 9.23 -20.39
C ILE A 29 11.60 9.61 -20.12
N LEU A 30 10.85 10.00 -21.16
CA LEU A 30 9.42 10.31 -21.04
C LEU A 30 8.61 9.10 -20.54
N ILE A 31 8.84 7.91 -21.11
CA ILE A 31 8.13 6.69 -20.68
C ILE A 31 8.49 6.35 -19.23
N VAL A 32 9.77 6.43 -18.87
CA VAL A 32 10.26 6.12 -17.52
C VAL A 32 9.61 7.04 -16.48
N PHE A 33 9.50 8.34 -16.77
CA PHE A 33 8.88 9.30 -15.84
C PHE A 33 7.39 9.04 -15.60
N LEU A 34 6.66 8.52 -16.59
CA LEU A 34 5.26 8.16 -16.41
C LEU A 34 5.09 6.80 -15.71
N ALA A 35 5.95 5.84 -16.03
CA ALA A 35 5.82 4.46 -15.56
C ALA A 35 6.29 4.27 -14.12
N VAL A 36 7.43 4.85 -13.72
CA VAL A 36 8.03 4.61 -12.40
C VAL A 36 7.10 5.03 -11.24
N PRO A 37 6.46 6.21 -11.25
CA PRO A 37 5.53 6.59 -10.18
C PRO A 37 4.34 5.62 -10.08
N ALA A 38 3.81 5.15 -11.21
CA ALA A 38 2.71 4.18 -11.22
C ALA A 38 3.13 2.83 -10.62
N LEU A 39 4.32 2.33 -10.96
CA LEU A 39 4.86 1.09 -10.40
C LEU A 39 5.11 1.20 -8.90
N GLN A 40 5.64 2.33 -8.41
CA GLN A 40 5.86 2.55 -6.99
C GLN A 40 4.53 2.56 -6.20
N ARG A 41 3.50 3.22 -6.72
CA ARG A 41 2.15 3.19 -6.11
C ARG A 41 1.61 1.77 -6.03
N ASN A 42 1.71 1.01 -7.12
CA ASN A 42 1.25 -0.37 -7.17
C ASN A 42 1.99 -1.25 -6.14
N SER A 43 3.31 -1.12 -6.02
CA SER A 43 4.10 -1.84 -5.03
C SER A 43 3.67 -1.51 -3.60
N ARG A 44 3.47 -0.23 -3.26
CA ARG A 44 2.98 0.18 -1.93
C ARG A 44 1.58 -0.35 -1.64
N ASN A 45 0.67 -0.28 -2.62
CA ASN A 45 -0.68 -0.82 -2.46
C ASN A 45 -0.69 -2.34 -2.26
N THR A 46 0.18 -3.08 -2.94
CA THR A 46 0.37 -4.52 -2.68
C THR A 46 0.86 -4.75 -1.26
N GLN A 47 1.83 -3.96 -0.78
CA GLN A 47 2.30 -4.06 0.61
C GLN A 47 1.17 -3.80 1.61
N ARG A 48 0.36 -2.76 1.40
CA ARG A 48 -0.80 -2.45 2.26
C ARG A 48 -1.79 -3.61 2.35
N ARG A 49 -2.12 -4.24 1.21
CA ARG A 49 -3.04 -5.40 1.18
C ARG A 49 -2.47 -6.62 1.89
N ASN A 50 -1.16 -6.86 1.72
CA ASN A 50 -0.47 -7.95 2.41
C ASN A 50 -0.47 -7.73 3.93
N ASP A 51 -0.17 -6.51 4.36
CA ASP A 51 -0.19 -6.13 5.77
C ASP A 51 -1.61 -6.27 6.36
N VAL A 52 -2.65 -5.79 5.66
CA VAL A 52 -4.04 -5.94 6.09
C VAL A 52 -4.42 -7.42 6.25
N SER A 53 -3.98 -8.27 5.33
CA SER A 53 -4.21 -9.71 5.42
C SER A 53 -3.49 -10.33 6.64
N ALA A 54 -2.28 -9.87 6.95
CA ALA A 54 -1.54 -10.30 8.13
C ALA A 54 -2.17 -9.81 9.44
N ILE A 55 -2.63 -8.56 9.49
CA ILE A 55 -3.38 -8.01 10.63
C ILE A 55 -4.65 -8.83 10.87
N LEU A 56 -5.43 -9.09 9.82
CA LEU A 56 -6.67 -9.84 9.90
C LEU A 56 -6.43 -11.25 10.46
N GLY A 57 -5.40 -11.94 9.97
CA GLY A 57 -5.00 -13.25 10.50
C GLY A 57 -4.56 -13.19 11.96
N ALA A 58 -3.78 -12.18 12.35
CA ALA A 58 -3.32 -12.02 13.74
C ALA A 58 -4.46 -11.67 14.70
N VAL A 59 -5.42 -10.86 14.26
CA VAL A 59 -6.64 -10.56 15.04
C VAL A 59 -7.52 -11.79 15.18
N GLN A 60 -7.70 -12.57 14.12
CA GLN A 60 -8.48 -13.80 14.18
C GLN A 60 -7.83 -14.83 15.11
N GLU A 61 -6.52 -14.98 15.05
CA GLU A 61 -5.75 -15.81 15.99
C GLU A 61 -5.95 -15.34 17.44
N PHE A 62 -5.86 -14.04 17.69
CA PHE A 62 -6.10 -13.49 19.03
C PHE A 62 -7.54 -13.75 19.49
N ALA A 63 -8.54 -13.50 18.65
CA ALA A 63 -9.94 -13.71 18.99
C ALA A 63 -10.24 -15.18 19.28
N ASN A 64 -9.67 -16.11 18.51
CA ASN A 64 -9.80 -17.55 18.74
C ASN A 64 -9.21 -17.95 20.12
N ASN A 65 -8.08 -17.36 20.50
CA ASN A 65 -7.40 -17.65 21.76
C ASN A 65 -8.02 -16.93 22.98
N ASN A 66 -8.81 -15.87 22.76
CA ASN A 66 -9.39 -15.03 23.82
C ASN A 66 -10.93 -15.05 23.86
N GLY A 67 -11.54 -16.14 23.38
CA GLY A 67 -12.99 -16.35 23.51
C GLY A 67 -13.85 -15.37 22.70
N GLY A 68 -13.36 -14.92 21.55
CA GLY A 68 -14.02 -13.97 20.67
C GLY A 68 -13.81 -12.50 21.03
N LYS A 69 -12.98 -12.21 22.05
CA LYS A 69 -12.58 -10.85 22.41
C LYS A 69 -11.55 -10.30 21.41
N LEU A 70 -11.70 -9.02 21.07
CA LEU A 70 -10.72 -8.29 20.29
C LEU A 70 -9.65 -7.64 21.18
N PRO A 71 -8.44 -7.36 20.65
CA PRO A 71 -7.36 -6.72 21.42
C PRO A 71 -7.64 -5.27 21.87
N ALA A 72 -8.81 -4.71 21.55
CA ALA A 72 -9.28 -3.40 22.02
C ALA A 72 -10.69 -3.43 22.61
N ASP A 73 -11.26 -4.61 22.86
CA ASP A 73 -12.42 -4.72 23.74
C ASP A 73 -12.10 -4.04 25.07
N GLY A 74 -13.08 -3.48 25.78
CA GLY A 74 -12.87 -2.69 27.02
C GLY A 74 -12.12 -3.36 28.19
N ASP A 75 -11.60 -4.58 27.98
CA ASP A 75 -10.78 -5.40 28.88
C ASP A 75 -9.34 -5.64 28.34
N ALA A 76 -9.08 -5.27 27.09
CA ALA A 76 -7.81 -5.46 26.39
C ALA A 76 -6.98 -4.18 26.48
N THR A 77 -5.71 -4.35 26.84
CA THR A 77 -4.78 -3.25 27.08
C THR A 77 -4.12 -2.83 25.77
N THR A 78 -3.53 -1.63 25.73
CA THR A 78 -2.68 -1.18 24.61
C THR A 78 -1.57 -2.19 24.27
N GLY A 79 -1.20 -3.08 25.21
CA GLY A 79 -0.25 -4.17 25.02
C GLY A 79 -0.78 -5.36 24.20
N ASP A 80 -2.09 -5.61 24.19
CA ASP A 80 -2.70 -6.69 23.41
C ASP A 80 -2.72 -6.35 21.91
N MET A 81 -3.04 -5.09 21.59
CA MET A 81 -2.85 -4.54 20.24
C MET A 81 -1.40 -4.62 19.79
N GLN A 82 -0.44 -4.27 20.65
CA GLN A 82 0.99 -4.38 20.32
C GLN A 82 1.42 -5.84 20.07
N THR A 83 0.79 -6.80 20.74
CA THR A 83 1.08 -8.23 20.54
C THR A 83 0.58 -8.72 19.18
N VAL A 84 -0.65 -8.40 18.80
CA VAL A 84 -1.18 -8.66 17.44
C VAL A 84 -0.29 -8.03 16.38
N TYR A 85 0.11 -6.78 16.62
CA TYR A 85 0.98 -6.00 15.75
C TYR A 85 2.36 -6.67 15.54
N ASN A 86 3.03 -7.05 16.63
CA ASN A 86 4.34 -7.70 16.57
C ASN A 86 4.28 -9.07 15.88
N ASN A 87 3.17 -9.79 16.03
CA ASN A 87 2.97 -11.09 15.40
C ASN A 87 2.70 -11.00 13.89
N ALA A 88 2.06 -9.91 13.44
CA ALA A 88 1.69 -9.72 12.04
C ALA A 88 2.86 -9.31 11.11
N LYS A 89 4.01 -8.88 11.67
CA LYS A 89 5.25 -8.54 10.92
C LYS A 89 5.01 -7.61 9.72
N LEU A 90 4.45 -6.44 9.99
CA LEU A 90 3.97 -5.51 8.97
C LEU A 90 5.09 -4.70 8.31
N GLY A 91 4.94 -4.40 7.02
CA GLY A 91 5.93 -3.66 6.23
C GLY A 91 5.61 -2.18 6.02
N PHE A 92 4.33 -1.81 6.05
CA PHE A 92 3.79 -0.47 5.80
C PHE A 92 3.18 0.15 7.06
N TYR A 93 2.21 -0.53 7.69
CA TYR A 93 1.58 -0.01 8.91
C TYR A 93 2.47 -0.32 10.10
N LYS A 94 3.53 0.47 10.33
CA LYS A 94 4.62 0.17 11.28
C LYS A 94 4.33 0.46 12.76
N GLU A 95 3.26 1.18 13.03
CA GLU A 95 2.94 1.69 14.36
C GLU A 95 1.55 1.21 14.79
N ALA A 96 1.41 0.72 16.02
CA ALA A 96 0.12 0.26 16.54
C ALA A 96 -0.93 1.39 16.61
N ALA A 97 -0.50 2.65 16.74
CA ALA A 97 -1.36 3.84 16.75
C ALA A 97 -2.13 4.05 15.42
N ASN A 98 -1.63 3.46 14.34
CA ASN A 98 -2.24 3.53 13.02
C ASN A 98 -3.32 2.45 12.81
N VAL A 99 -3.52 1.55 13.77
CA VAL A 99 -4.54 0.52 13.72
C VAL A 99 -5.57 0.81 14.78
N THR A 100 -6.78 1.17 14.36
CA THR A 100 -7.94 1.34 15.26
C THR A 100 -8.79 0.09 15.24
N ILE A 101 -9.23 -0.38 16.41
CA ILE A 101 -10.09 -1.56 16.55
C ILE A 101 -11.33 -1.15 17.36
N GLY A 102 -12.53 -1.49 16.88
CA GLY A 102 -13.77 -1.14 17.57
C GLY A 102 -14.99 -1.96 17.13
N ASP A 103 -16.10 -1.78 17.86
CA ASP A 103 -17.36 -2.54 17.69
C ASP A 103 -18.47 -1.81 16.94
N SER A 104 -18.39 -0.50 16.88
CA SER A 104 -19.16 0.31 15.96
C SER A 104 -18.29 0.61 14.76
N ASP A 105 -18.87 0.75 13.56
CA ASP A 105 -18.19 1.41 12.44
C ASP A 105 -17.66 2.73 13.00
N PRO A 106 -16.34 2.88 13.24
CA PRO A 106 -15.84 4.19 13.60
C PRO A 106 -16.32 5.06 12.46
N THR A 107 -16.98 6.16 12.78
CA THR A 107 -17.24 7.19 11.78
C THR A 107 -15.86 7.72 11.40
N ILE A 108 -15.17 6.97 10.54
CA ILE A 108 -14.07 7.44 9.70
C ILE A 108 -14.82 8.34 8.74
N THR A 109 -15.13 9.54 9.22
CA THR A 109 -15.61 10.61 8.39
C THR A 109 -14.63 10.68 7.22
N ASP A 110 -15.15 10.73 6.00
CA ASP A 110 -14.38 10.81 4.75
C ASP A 110 -13.32 11.95 4.69
N GLU A 111 -13.24 12.74 5.75
CA GLU A 111 -12.28 13.80 6.02
C GLU A 111 -10.89 13.29 6.45
N ASP A 112 -10.79 12.12 7.09
CA ASP A 112 -9.50 11.51 7.47
C ASP A 112 -9.11 10.42 6.47
N VAL A 113 -8.75 10.86 5.26
CA VAL A 113 -8.07 10.03 4.24
C VAL A 113 -6.63 9.76 4.68
N GLN A 114 -6.47 9.08 5.80
CA GLN A 114 -5.16 8.69 6.31
C GLN A 114 -4.82 7.34 5.69
N LEU A 115 -4.07 7.39 4.57
CA LEU A 115 -3.43 6.23 3.90
C LEU A 115 -2.61 5.35 4.85
N ASP A 116 -2.30 5.88 6.03
CA ASP A 116 -1.49 5.27 7.05
C ASP A 116 -2.33 4.60 8.13
N THR A 117 -3.67 4.64 8.07
CA THR A 117 -4.54 4.03 9.08
C THR A 117 -5.31 2.82 8.58
N VAL A 118 -5.56 1.90 9.50
CA VAL A 118 -6.35 0.68 9.30
C VAL A 118 -7.40 0.61 10.41
N ALA A 119 -8.65 0.38 10.04
CA ALA A 119 -9.73 0.19 11.00
C ALA A 119 -10.28 -1.23 10.96
N ILE A 120 -10.36 -1.88 12.11
CA ILE A 120 -10.88 -3.22 12.27
C ILE A 120 -12.21 -3.13 13.00
N ILE A 121 -13.25 -3.70 12.38
CA ILE A 121 -14.61 -3.65 12.90
C ILE A 121 -15.10 -5.08 13.06
N ARG A 122 -15.58 -5.41 14.26
CA ARG A 122 -16.29 -6.67 14.54
C ARG A 122 -17.77 -6.52 14.26
N GLY A 123 -18.44 -7.63 13.97
CA GLY A 123 -19.90 -7.59 13.80
C GLY A 123 -20.29 -6.94 12.48
N ALA A 124 -19.41 -6.97 11.48
CA ALA A 124 -19.58 -6.26 10.24
C ALA A 124 -19.18 -7.13 9.04
N THR A 125 -19.66 -6.74 7.86
CA THR A 125 -19.31 -7.31 6.56
C THR A 125 -19.04 -6.19 5.56
N CYS A 126 -18.18 -6.46 4.59
CA CYS A 126 -17.93 -5.49 3.54
C CYS A 126 -19.17 -5.34 2.67
N SER A 127 -19.69 -4.12 2.52
CA SER A 127 -20.79 -3.85 1.58
C SER A 127 -20.33 -4.01 0.12
N SER A 128 -19.05 -3.75 -0.14
CA SER A 128 -18.33 -4.06 -1.39
C SER A 128 -16.81 -4.08 -1.14
N ALA A 129 -16.02 -4.57 -2.10
CA ALA A 129 -14.55 -4.56 -2.01
C ALA A 129 -13.94 -3.15 -1.91
N THR A 130 -14.70 -2.12 -2.31
CA THR A 130 -14.28 -0.72 -2.38
C THR A 130 -15.12 0.16 -1.46
N ALA A 131 -15.65 -0.43 -0.40
CA ALA A 131 -16.61 0.23 0.45
C ALA A 131 -15.96 1.15 1.48
N VAL A 132 -16.54 2.35 1.61
CA VAL A 132 -16.40 3.20 2.80
C VAL A 132 -17.33 2.70 3.90
N ASP A 133 -18.52 2.21 3.56
CA ASP A 133 -19.50 1.73 4.54
C ASP A 133 -19.46 0.22 4.75
N VAL A 134 -19.68 -0.23 5.98
CA VAL A 134 -19.83 -1.65 6.31
C VAL A 134 -21.28 -1.99 6.63
N THR A 135 -21.69 -3.22 6.32
CA THR A 135 -23.02 -3.73 6.66
C THR A 135 -22.93 -4.52 7.96
N ASN A 136 -24.00 -4.53 8.75
CA ASN A 136 -24.07 -5.35 9.96
C ASN A 136 -23.86 -6.84 9.64
N GLY A 137 -22.99 -7.48 10.42
CA GLY A 137 -22.62 -8.89 10.32
C GLY A 137 -22.72 -9.58 11.68
N SER A 138 -22.39 -10.86 11.73
CA SER A 138 -22.30 -11.61 12.98
C SER A 138 -21.11 -11.14 13.82
N GLU A 139 -21.20 -11.21 15.15
CA GLU A 139 -20.12 -10.90 16.11
C GLU A 139 -18.80 -11.65 15.86
N ARG A 140 -18.83 -12.73 15.07
CA ARG A 140 -17.64 -13.50 14.67
C ARG A 140 -17.01 -13.04 13.36
N GLN A 141 -17.66 -12.12 12.67
CA GLN A 141 -17.17 -11.56 11.42
C GLN A 141 -16.36 -10.30 11.72
N TYR A 142 -15.22 -10.22 11.04
CA TYR A 142 -14.29 -9.11 11.15
C TYR A 142 -14.05 -8.53 9.78
N VAL A 143 -14.05 -7.21 9.71
CA VAL A 143 -13.70 -6.46 8.51
C VAL A 143 -12.58 -5.49 8.83
N VAL A 144 -11.77 -5.24 7.82
CA VAL A 144 -10.68 -4.30 7.85
C VAL A 144 -10.90 -3.28 6.74
N LYS A 145 -11.08 -2.03 7.15
CA LYS A 145 -11.15 -0.86 6.27
C LYS A 145 -9.77 -0.21 6.19
N PHE A 146 -9.34 0.10 4.98
CA PHE A 146 -8.07 0.76 4.73
C PHE A 146 -8.13 1.52 3.41
N TRP A 147 -7.16 2.40 3.16
CA TRP A 147 -7.09 3.18 1.93
C TRP A 147 -5.93 2.73 1.04
N VAL A 148 -6.13 2.79 -0.27
CA VAL A 148 -5.08 2.55 -1.27
C VAL A 148 -4.84 3.80 -2.12
N GLU A 149 -3.60 3.99 -2.56
CA GLU A 149 -3.24 5.11 -3.43
C GLU A 149 -3.80 4.91 -4.83
N THR A 150 -4.35 5.96 -5.44
CA THR A 150 -4.70 5.98 -6.86
C THR A 150 -3.98 7.13 -7.56
N SER A 151 -4.24 7.35 -8.85
CA SER A 151 -3.76 8.56 -9.55
C SER A 151 -4.53 9.83 -9.17
N GLY A 152 -5.69 9.69 -8.51
CA GLY A 152 -6.50 10.78 -7.98
C GLY A 152 -6.55 10.70 -6.46
N SER A 153 -7.74 10.88 -5.88
CA SER A 153 -7.94 10.69 -4.44
C SER A 153 -7.70 9.23 -4.04
N PRO A 154 -7.16 8.96 -2.85
CA PRO A 154 -7.12 7.61 -2.30
C PRO A 154 -8.50 6.95 -2.33
N GLN A 155 -8.51 5.63 -2.45
CA GLN A 155 -9.75 4.85 -2.53
C GLN A 155 -9.87 3.92 -1.32
N ALA A 156 -11.03 3.93 -0.68
CA ALA A 156 -11.33 3.01 0.41
C ALA A 156 -11.39 1.57 -0.11
N GLN A 157 -10.91 0.66 0.71
CA GLN A 157 -10.96 -0.77 0.50
C GLN A 157 -11.52 -1.42 1.75
N CYS A 158 -12.30 -2.47 1.53
CA CYS A 158 -12.78 -3.32 2.60
C CYS A 158 -12.34 -4.75 2.32
N GLN A 159 -11.73 -5.37 3.33
CA GLN A 159 -11.34 -6.76 3.32
C GLN A 159 -11.93 -7.45 4.55
N GLN A 160 -12.51 -8.63 4.36
CA GLN A 160 -13.12 -9.41 5.42
C GLN A 160 -12.47 -10.79 5.52
N SER A 161 -12.52 -11.41 6.70
CA SER A 161 -12.09 -12.79 6.90
C SER A 161 -13.11 -13.80 6.36
#